data_AF-A0A927RNN8-F1
#
_entry.id   AF-A0A927RNN8-F1
#
_cell.length_a   1.000
_cell.length_b   1.000
_cell.length_c   1.000
_cell.angle_alpha   90.00
_cell.angle_beta   90.00
_cell.angle_gamma   90.00
#
_symmetry.space_group_name_H-M   'P 1'
#
loop_
_entity.id
_entity.type
_entity.pdbx_description
1 polymer ?
#
loop_
_entity_poly.entity_id
_entity_poly.type
_entity_poly.pdbx_seq_one_letter_code
_entity_poly.pdbx_strand_id
1 'polypeptide(L)'
;MKAGLNLYSLRTFIKTEEEFLYTAKKIKAMGYDYAQFCAQLNEEWANIIARVVAQADLPIFLTHCPWERVIEDTEKLMEEHAKFHCKNIGIGGLPNPLVIDEKMCKKIYDKLNLAAEKMSKNGYKFFYHSLTRIEPQ
;
A
#
# COMPACT_ATOMS: atom_id res chain seq x y z
N MET A 1 3.86 -23.50 2.04
CA MET A 1 4.21 -22.26 1.31
C MET A 1 3.20 -21.20 1.72
N LYS A 2 3.61 -19.94 1.91
CA LYS A 2 2.67 -18.84 2.16
C LYS A 2 2.47 -18.01 0.90
N ALA A 3 1.25 -17.51 0.67
CA ALA A 3 0.89 -16.73 -0.51
C ALA A 3 0.16 -15.43 -0.15
N GLY A 4 0.43 -14.37 -0.91
CA GLY A 4 -0.23 -13.07 -0.78
C GLY A 4 -0.96 -12.68 -2.06
N LEU A 5 -2.08 -11.97 -1.93
CA LEU A 5 -2.86 -11.46 -3.07
C LEU A 5 -2.88 -9.92 -3.10
N ASN A 6 -2.61 -9.35 -4.27
CA ASN A 6 -2.80 -7.92 -4.49
C ASN A 6 -4.28 -7.59 -4.74
N LEU A 7 -4.87 -6.80 -3.83
CA LEU A 7 -6.30 -6.47 -3.86
C LEU A 7 -6.68 -5.51 -4.99
N TYR A 8 -5.73 -4.93 -5.72
CA TYR A 8 -6.02 -4.10 -6.88
C TYR A 8 -6.89 -4.85 -7.92
N SER A 9 -6.64 -6.15 -8.10
CA SER A 9 -7.44 -7.00 -9.01
C SER A 9 -8.90 -7.17 -8.56
N LEU A 10 -9.18 -6.95 -7.28
CA LEU A 10 -10.51 -7.13 -6.66
C LEU A 10 -11.14 -5.80 -6.20
N ARG A 11 -10.51 -4.65 -6.52
CA ARG A 11 -10.92 -3.32 -6.03
C ARG A 11 -12.38 -2.97 -6.28
N THR A 12 -13.00 -3.52 -7.34
CA THR A 12 -14.42 -3.29 -7.64
C THR A 12 -15.38 -3.99 -6.69
N PHE A 13 -14.90 -4.97 -5.91
CA PHE A 13 -15.64 -5.69 -4.87
C PHE A 13 -15.35 -5.16 -3.46
N ILE A 14 -14.65 -4.03 -3.33
CA ILE A 14 -14.22 -3.45 -2.06
C ILE A 14 -14.59 -1.96 -2.06
N LYS A 15 -15.89 -1.65 -1.94
CA LYS A 15 -16.37 -0.25 -1.85
C LYS A 15 -16.89 0.09 -0.46
N THR A 16 -17.38 -0.89 0.30
CA THR A 16 -17.80 -0.74 1.69
C THR A 16 -17.05 -1.71 2.61
N GLU A 17 -17.22 -1.53 3.92
CA GLU A 17 -16.67 -2.45 4.92
C GLU A 17 -17.25 -3.87 4.79
N GLU A 18 -18.55 -4.01 4.55
CA GLU A 18 -19.21 -5.31 4.41
C GLU A 18 -18.72 -6.06 3.17
N GLU A 19 -18.60 -5.35 2.05
CA GLU A 19 -18.06 -5.91 0.81
C GLU A 19 -16.60 -6.33 0.98
N PHE A 20 -15.80 -5.51 1.68
CA PHE A 20 -14.41 -5.86 1.97
C PHE A 20 -14.33 -7.11 2.87
N LEU A 21 -15.12 -7.18 3.94
CA LEU A 21 -15.14 -8.33 4.83
C LEU A 21 -15.52 -9.62 4.10
N TYR A 22 -16.56 -9.55 3.27
CA TYR A 22 -17.00 -10.67 2.45
C TYR A 22 -15.90 -11.15 1.49
N THR A 23 -15.26 -10.20 0.80
CA THR A 23 -14.15 -10.48 -0.13
C THR A 23 -12.94 -11.07 0.61
N ALA A 24 -12.56 -10.51 1.76
CA ALA A 24 -11.45 -10.98 2.58
C ALA A 24 -11.67 -12.42 3.07
N LYS A 25 -12.89 -12.76 3.54
CA LYS A 25 -13.24 -14.13 3.93
C LYS A 25 -13.13 -15.11 2.77
N LYS A 26 -13.54 -14.72 1.55
CA LYS A 26 -13.36 -15.54 0.35
C LYS A 26 -11.89 -15.78 0.02
N ILE A 27 -11.07 -14.73 0.05
CA ILE A 27 -9.63 -14.83 -0.20
C ILE A 27 -8.98 -15.79 0.79
N LYS A 28 -9.32 -15.67 2.09
CA LYS A 28 -8.83 -16.58 3.12
C LYS A 28 -9.26 -18.03 2.88
N ALA A 29 -10.54 -18.26 2.53
CA ALA A 29 -11.06 -19.58 2.20
C ALA A 29 -10.40 -20.21 0.95
N MET A 30 -9.90 -19.39 0.02
CA MET A 30 -9.10 -19.86 -1.13
C MET A 30 -7.67 -20.26 -0.76
N GLY A 31 -7.23 -20.02 0.49
CA GLY A 31 -5.92 -20.43 1.00
C GLY A 31 -4.83 -19.36 0.93
N TYR A 32 -5.16 -18.09 0.70
CA TYR A 32 -4.18 -16.99 0.80
C TYR A 32 -3.92 -16.63 2.27
N ASP A 33 -2.66 -16.36 2.60
CA ASP A 33 -2.23 -15.99 3.95
C ASP A 33 -2.25 -14.48 4.18
N TYR A 34 -2.06 -13.70 3.12
CA TYR A 34 -1.88 -12.26 3.20
C TYR A 34 -2.57 -11.51 2.06
N ALA A 35 -2.85 -10.24 2.29
CA ALA A 35 -3.27 -9.33 1.24
C ALA A 35 -2.35 -8.10 1.14
N GLN A 36 -2.25 -7.56 -0.07
CA GLN A 36 -1.72 -6.22 -0.30
C GLN A 36 -2.87 -5.26 -0.59
N PHE A 37 -3.06 -4.24 0.25
CA PHE A 37 -4.13 -3.27 0.09
C PHE A 37 -3.72 -2.14 -0.87
N CYS A 38 -4.57 -1.83 -1.85
CA CYS A 38 -4.30 -0.88 -2.93
C CYS A 38 -5.48 0.07 -3.10
N ALA A 39 -5.55 1.09 -2.25
CA ALA A 39 -6.49 2.19 -2.37
C ALA A 39 -5.95 3.44 -1.65
N GLN A 40 -6.69 4.54 -1.75
CA GLN A 40 -6.39 5.75 -1.00
C GLN A 40 -6.63 5.49 0.48
N LEU A 41 -5.54 5.19 1.20
CA LEU A 41 -5.61 4.99 2.65
C LEU A 41 -5.86 6.34 3.33
N ASN A 42 -6.83 6.38 4.22
CA ASN A 42 -7.08 7.48 5.13
C ASN A 42 -7.45 6.90 6.50
N GLU A 43 -7.73 7.77 7.47
CA GLU A 43 -8.09 7.37 8.82
C GLU A 43 -9.31 6.44 8.90
N GLU A 44 -10.36 6.71 8.11
CA GLU A 44 -11.56 5.88 8.05
C GLU A 44 -11.25 4.47 7.53
N TRP A 45 -10.56 4.39 6.38
CA TRP A 45 -10.16 3.12 5.78
C TRP A 45 -9.19 2.36 6.68
N ALA A 46 -8.29 3.02 7.39
CA ALA A 46 -7.41 2.36 8.36
C ALA A 46 -8.21 1.66 9.48
N ASN A 47 -9.28 2.29 9.97
CA ASN A 47 -10.17 1.68 10.96
C ASN A 47 -10.97 0.51 10.37
N ILE A 48 -11.47 0.65 9.14
CA ILE A 48 -12.17 -0.42 8.40
C ILE A 48 -11.25 -1.63 8.21
N ILE A 49 -10.03 -1.41 7.72
CA ILE A 49 -9.05 -2.47 7.50
C ILE A 49 -8.77 -3.20 8.82
N ALA A 50 -8.53 -2.47 9.93
CA ALA A 50 -8.28 -3.08 11.23
C ALA A 50 -9.41 -4.04 11.67
N ARG A 51 -10.67 -3.62 11.50
CA ARG A 51 -11.83 -4.48 11.81
C ARG A 51 -11.95 -5.68 10.87
N VAL A 52 -11.75 -5.47 9.57
CA VAL A 52 -11.88 -6.52 8.56
C VAL A 52 -10.81 -7.59 8.74
N VAL A 53 -9.54 -7.22 8.89
CA VAL A 53 -8.44 -8.19 9.03
C VAL A 53 -8.56 -9.01 10.32
N ALA A 54 -9.02 -8.38 11.41
CA ALA A 54 -9.29 -9.08 12.67
C ALA A 54 -10.41 -10.13 12.55
N GLN A 55 -11.44 -9.84 11.75
CA GLN A 55 -12.57 -10.76 11.56
C GLN A 55 -12.34 -11.82 10.47
N ALA A 56 -11.57 -11.51 9.43
CA ALA A 56 -11.33 -12.41 8.30
C ALA A 56 -10.08 -13.28 8.45
N ASP A 57 -9.24 -13.01 9.46
CA ASP A 57 -7.91 -13.61 9.62
C ASP A 57 -7.05 -13.49 8.35
N LEU A 58 -7.13 -12.32 7.69
CA LEU A 58 -6.36 -12.02 6.48
C LEU A 58 -5.55 -10.74 6.69
N PRO A 59 -4.33 -10.83 7.28
CA PRO A 59 -3.50 -9.67 7.53
C PRO A 59 -3.13 -8.93 6.24
N ILE A 60 -3.11 -7.58 6.31
CA ILE A 60 -2.48 -6.76 5.27
C ILE A 60 -0.98 -6.80 5.50
N PHE A 61 -0.24 -7.36 4.54
CA PHE A 61 1.22 -7.48 4.63
C PHE A 61 1.97 -6.32 4.00
N LEU A 62 1.38 -5.65 3.01
CA LEU A 62 1.95 -4.52 2.28
C LEU A 62 0.81 -3.60 1.82
N THR A 63 1.08 -2.32 1.66
CA THR A 63 0.16 -1.38 1.02
C THR A 63 0.79 -0.72 -0.19
N HIS A 64 -0.04 -0.33 -1.15
CA HIS A 64 0.34 0.68 -2.14
C HIS A 64 -0.38 1.99 -1.81
N CYS A 65 0.41 3.04 -1.57
CA CYS A 65 -0.07 4.38 -1.29
C CYS A 65 0.30 5.35 -2.44
N PRO A 66 -0.45 6.45 -2.61
CA PRO A 66 -0.03 7.54 -3.49
C PRO A 66 1.35 8.08 -3.09
N TRP A 67 2.19 8.42 -4.06
CA TRP A 67 3.56 8.86 -3.77
C TRP A 67 3.58 10.19 -3.01
N GLU A 68 2.62 11.08 -3.28
CA GLU A 68 2.44 12.36 -2.57
C GLU A 68 2.27 12.11 -1.07
N ARG A 69 1.38 11.19 -0.69
CA ARG A 69 1.18 10.80 0.73
C ARG A 69 2.46 10.25 1.36
N VAL A 70 3.27 9.53 0.60
CA VAL A 70 4.54 8.99 1.11
C VAL A 70 5.53 10.10 1.43
N ILE A 71 5.63 11.13 0.59
CA ILE A 71 6.63 12.21 0.76
C ILE A 71 6.15 13.39 1.62
N GLU A 72 4.84 13.64 1.67
CA GLU A 72 4.25 14.78 2.37
C GLU A 72 3.68 14.37 3.75
N ASP A 73 3.10 13.18 3.85
CA ASP A 73 2.35 12.72 5.03
C ASP A 73 2.95 11.45 5.67
N THR A 74 4.26 11.24 5.55
CA THR A 74 4.93 10.01 6.00
C THR A 74 4.54 9.57 7.43
N GLU A 75 4.47 10.52 8.37
CA GLU A 75 4.16 10.25 9.78
C GLU A 75 2.70 9.83 9.96
N LYS A 76 1.76 10.61 9.42
CA LYS A 76 0.34 10.27 9.45
C LYS A 76 0.08 8.92 8.77
N LEU A 77 0.80 8.62 7.69
CA LEU A 77 0.70 7.34 7.01
C LEU A 77 1.16 6.19 7.92
N MET A 78 2.24 6.34 8.68
CA MET A 78 2.67 5.34 9.67
C MET A 78 1.64 5.16 10.80
N GLU A 79 1.04 6.24 11.30
CA GLU A 79 -0.03 6.19 12.30
C GLU A 79 -1.25 5.40 11.81
N GLU A 80 -1.70 5.67 10.58
CA GLU A 80 -2.81 4.94 9.95
C GLU A 80 -2.48 3.45 9.83
N HIS A 81 -1.26 3.13 9.40
CA HIS A 81 -0.79 1.75 9.26
C HIS A 81 -0.65 0.99 10.58
N ALA A 82 -0.35 1.70 11.67
CA ALA A 82 -0.23 1.11 13.00
C ALA A 82 -1.54 0.47 13.46
N LYS A 83 -2.69 1.03 13.06
CA LYS A 83 -4.03 0.56 13.42
C LYS A 83 -4.34 -0.87 12.96
N PHE A 84 -3.71 -1.31 11.86
CA PHE A 84 -3.88 -2.66 11.30
C PHE A 84 -2.54 -3.43 11.22
N HIS A 85 -1.54 -2.98 11.99
CA HIS A 85 -0.25 -3.66 12.18
C HIS A 85 0.56 -3.94 10.90
N CYS A 86 0.37 -3.15 9.83
CA CYS A 86 1.16 -3.28 8.61
C CYS A 86 2.36 -2.34 8.64
N LYS A 87 3.59 -2.86 8.69
CA LYS A 87 4.81 -2.03 8.70
C LYS A 87 5.47 -1.86 7.33
N ASN A 88 4.90 -2.46 6.29
CA ASN A 88 5.42 -2.41 4.93
C ASN A 88 4.56 -1.44 4.11
N ILE A 89 5.13 -0.29 3.76
CA ILE A 89 4.45 0.76 2.98
C ILE A 89 5.14 0.84 1.63
N GLY A 90 4.38 0.83 0.55
CA GLY A 90 4.94 0.93 -0.79
C GLY A 90 4.25 1.92 -1.70
N ILE A 91 4.91 2.26 -2.81
CA ILE A 91 4.27 2.95 -3.93
C ILE A 91 4.11 1.99 -5.10
N GLY A 92 2.94 2.05 -5.75
CA GLY A 92 2.62 1.23 -6.91
C GLY A 92 3.20 1.72 -8.23
N GLY A 93 4.14 2.67 -8.19
CA GLY A 93 4.73 3.35 -9.33
C GLY A 93 4.55 4.87 -9.25
N LEU A 94 5.41 5.60 -9.96
CA LEU A 94 5.33 7.06 -10.07
C LEU A 94 4.37 7.47 -11.20
N PRO A 95 3.56 8.55 -11.04
CA PRO A 95 2.75 9.10 -12.13
C PRO A 95 3.57 9.58 -13.34
N ASN A 96 2.97 9.58 -14.53
CA ASN A 96 3.56 10.18 -15.73
C ASN A 96 3.13 11.66 -15.83
N PRO A 97 3.99 12.62 -16.22
CA PRO A 97 5.42 12.52 -16.48
C PRO A 97 6.27 13.02 -15.31
N LEU A 98 6.23 12.37 -14.16
CA LEU A 98 7.09 12.79 -13.04
C LEU A 98 8.56 12.48 -13.27
N VAL A 99 8.91 11.49 -14.10
CA VAL A 99 10.31 11.16 -14.41
C VAL A 99 10.53 11.33 -15.91
N ILE A 100 11.08 12.48 -16.28
CA ILE A 100 11.35 12.86 -17.68
C ILE A 100 12.86 12.92 -17.95
N ASP A 101 13.64 13.28 -16.93
CA ASP A 101 15.09 13.40 -17.01
C ASP A 101 15.76 12.92 -15.71
N GLU A 102 17.09 12.81 -15.75
CA GLU A 102 17.92 12.41 -14.61
C GLU A 102 17.79 13.38 -13.43
N LYS A 103 17.67 14.68 -13.70
CA LYS A 103 17.58 15.72 -12.66
C LYS A 103 16.30 15.58 -11.84
N MET A 104 15.18 15.30 -12.49
CA MET A 104 13.90 15.06 -11.86
C MET A 104 13.89 13.71 -11.15
N CYS A 105 14.48 12.68 -11.76
CA CYS A 105 14.68 11.38 -11.12
C CYS A 105 15.41 11.53 -9.78
N LYS A 106 16.51 12.29 -9.76
CA LYS A 106 17.29 12.57 -8.55
C LYS A 106 16.48 13.31 -7.49
N LYS A 107 15.71 14.33 -7.87
CA LYS A 107 14.81 15.04 -6.94
C LYS A 107 13.76 14.12 -6.31
N ILE A 108 13.19 13.21 -7.09
CA ILE A 108 12.21 12.25 -6.59
C ILE A 108 12.88 11.23 -5.66
N TYR A 109 14.06 10.74 -6.05
CA TYR A 109 14.88 9.88 -5.21
C TYR A 109 15.16 10.53 -3.84
N ASP A 110 15.63 11.78 -3.81
CA ASP A 110 15.96 12.48 -2.56
C ASP A 110 14.73 12.58 -1.63
N LYS A 111 13.55 12.89 -2.18
CA LYS A 111 12.28 12.95 -1.43
C LYS A 111 11.85 11.58 -0.90
N LEU A 112 11.90 10.55 -1.73
CA LEU A 112 11.54 9.19 -1.32
C LEU A 112 12.53 8.65 -0.29
N ASN A 113 13.82 8.94 -0.43
CA ASN A 113 14.85 8.51 0.50
C ASN A 113 14.64 9.15 1.88
N LEU A 114 14.31 10.45 1.93
CA LEU A 114 13.97 11.11 3.20
C LEU A 114 12.77 10.45 3.90
N ALA A 115 11.70 10.14 3.15
CA ALA A 115 10.55 9.43 3.69
C ALA A 115 10.91 8.01 4.17
N ALA A 116 11.69 7.27 3.39
CA ALA A 116 12.14 5.92 3.71
C ALA A 116 13.04 5.88 4.96
N GLU A 117 13.96 6.84 5.13
CA GLU A 117 14.77 6.98 6.33
C GLU A 117 13.92 7.23 7.57
N LYS A 118 12.91 8.11 7.45
CA LYS A 118 11.96 8.39 8.54
C LYS A 118 11.16 7.13 8.90
N MET A 119 10.67 6.40 7.91
CA MET A 119 9.98 5.11 8.10
C MET A 119 10.89 4.09 8.81
N SER A 120 12.14 3.95 8.34
CA SER A 120 13.11 3.01 8.89
C SER A 120 13.42 3.27 10.36
N LYS A 121 13.62 4.54 10.75
CA LYS A 121 13.83 4.95 12.15
C LYS A 121 12.67 4.56 13.08
N ASN A 122 11.46 4.40 12.55
CA ASN A 122 10.26 3.99 13.29
C ASN A 122 9.92 2.50 13.10
N GLY A 123 10.83 1.72 12.51
CA GLY A 123 10.66 0.27 12.31
C GLY A 123 9.74 -0.11 11.14
N TYR A 124 9.43 0.83 10.24
CA TYR A 124 8.71 0.59 9.00
C TYR A 124 9.68 0.31 7.85
N LYS A 125 9.19 -0.33 6.79
CA LYS A 125 9.94 -0.60 5.56
C LYS A 125 9.22 0.04 4.38
N PHE A 126 9.99 0.74 3.56
CA PHE A 126 9.52 1.33 2.32
C PHE A 126 9.76 0.39 1.13
N PHE A 127 8.78 0.28 0.23
CA PHE A 127 8.83 -0.55 -0.98
C PHE A 127 8.55 0.28 -2.23
N TYR A 128 9.30 0.05 -3.30
CA TYR A 128 9.09 0.65 -4.60
C TYR A 128 8.70 -0.43 -5.61
N HIS A 129 7.47 -0.37 -6.14
CA HIS A 129 7.05 -1.26 -7.22
C HIS A 129 7.46 -0.65 -8.56
N SER A 130 8.50 -1.20 -9.19
CA SER A 130 8.92 -0.78 -10.53
C SER A 130 7.95 -1.31 -11.59
N LEU A 131 7.47 -0.42 -12.45
CA LEU A 131 6.67 -0.80 -13.62
C LEU A 131 7.49 -0.56 -14.89
N THR A 132 7.59 -1.57 -15.75
CA THR A 132 8.08 -1.35 -17.12
C THR A 132 6.97 -0.66 -17.89
N ARG A 133 7.22 0.56 -18.34
CA ARG A 133 6.30 1.28 -19.21
C ARG A 133 6.82 1.13 -20.64
N ILE A 134 6.09 0.38 -21.45
CA ILE A 134 6.31 0.31 -22.89
C ILE A 134 5.48 1.46 -23.47
N GLU A 135 6.13 2.49 -24.00
CA GLU A 135 5.41 3.48 -24.81
C GLU A 135 4.84 2.76 -26.03
N PRO A 136 3.54 2.90 -26.34
CA PRO A 136 3.03 2.44 -27.62
C PRO A 136 3.78 3.21 -28.70
N GLN A 137 4.52 2.47 -29.55
CA GLN A 137 5.11 3.00 -30.78
C GLN A 137 4.02 3.44 -31.75
#